data_AF-A0AAV6ZJK0-F1
#
_entry.id   AF-A0AAV6ZJK0-F1
#
_cell.length_a   1.000
_cell.length_b   1.000
_cell.length_c   1.000
_cell.angle_alpha   90.00
_cell.angle_beta   90.00
_cell.angle_gamma   90.00
#
_symmetry.space_group_name_H-M   'P 1'
#
loop_
_entity.id
_entity.type
_entity.pdbx_description
1 polymer ?
#
loop_
_entity_poly.entity_id
_entity_poly.type
_entity_poly.pdbx_seq_one_letter_code
_entity_poly.pdbx_strand_id
1 'polypeptide(L)'
;MENKPPRCNQEEESFPFCTRYVTLIIVSTHHFRERSENELIATGARHEEYVKKKHHELQRISPNKMFRWCHRSRLVPHMVLVSGVPGVGKTTLMQKIVYDWVKGDLYQRFSFVFFFKFRELNRWDEVSLETLILHHYPYLWQQLGNILQDPEKLLFIFDGLDESNQTMDFTSRHLCSDPKQPERCGHIVVSLVRKSLLNGCSVLMTSRPTRLASMDCKDFQRMVEISGFFKQERKIYFDNFFRDPELAEKAFTYVRQNDTLYTFCYLPSYCWIICTVLSRSFQTTSSDQQVSLLPRTVTQLFAIFVANILSNHSPEKSGAQKLLQSMGWMAEHGVMNHTIIFDGRDLESFHVDNKSKLLSSFLMESEEPVSYSFLHLTVQRILLCLVHYADYSPEKLQESLERAESYPDGRGEMFLRFLCGLSDATTRSLLTGYLDTRAAQASIDVITWLRNFITEEQRMGESEDNKRLLRTFFYLFETRNKVLVQESLQSHRTLDLSGVRLSALDCTVLSFIMECCSHIQGLHLSDCSIALRD
;
A
#
# COMPACT_ATOMS: atom_id res chain seq x y z
N MET A 1 -6.02 -4.14 -16.05
CA MET A 1 -5.98 -2.70 -16.40
C MET A 1 -5.21 -1.99 -15.29
N GLU A 2 -4.18 -1.20 -15.62
CA GLU A 2 -3.51 -0.33 -14.64
C GLU A 2 -4.47 0.77 -14.20
N ASN A 3 -4.36 1.21 -12.93
CA ASN A 3 -5.04 2.39 -12.43
C ASN A 3 -4.68 3.60 -13.31
N LYS A 4 -5.67 4.08 -14.07
CA LYS A 4 -5.50 5.21 -14.99
C LYS A 4 -5.14 6.45 -14.17
N PRO A 5 -4.10 7.22 -14.54
CA PRO A 5 -3.83 8.51 -13.90
C PRO A 5 -5.05 9.43 -14.07
N PRO A 6 -5.46 10.19 -13.04
CA PRO A 6 -6.48 11.22 -13.19
C PRO A 6 -5.95 12.29 -14.15
N ARG A 7 -6.45 12.35 -15.39
CA ARG A 7 -6.03 13.33 -16.40
C ARG A 7 -7.18 14.20 -16.91
N CYS A 8 -6.82 15.48 -17.06
CA CYS A 8 -7.51 16.54 -17.76
C CYS A 8 -7.91 16.14 -19.19
N ASN A 9 -9.22 16.22 -19.49
CA ASN A 9 -9.87 16.68 -20.72
C ASN A 9 -9.30 16.38 -22.13
N GLN A 10 -8.39 15.42 -22.32
CA GLN A 10 -8.03 14.91 -23.65
C GLN A 10 -7.96 13.38 -23.63
N GLU A 11 -8.33 12.78 -24.76
CA GLU A 11 -8.65 11.36 -25.02
C GLU A 11 -7.84 10.33 -24.20
N GLU A 12 -8.52 9.23 -23.84
CA GLU A 12 -8.00 8.14 -23.03
C GLU A 12 -6.72 7.51 -23.62
N GLU A 13 -5.54 8.01 -23.23
CA GLU A 13 -4.28 7.38 -23.60
C GLU A 13 -4.14 6.03 -22.89
N SER A 14 -4.48 4.95 -23.60
CA SER A 14 -4.08 3.59 -23.21
C SER A 14 -2.58 3.41 -23.42
N PHE A 15 -1.87 2.91 -22.41
CA PHE A 15 -0.45 2.64 -22.49
C PHE A 15 -0.19 1.13 -22.61
N PRO A 16 0.72 0.69 -23.50
CA PRO A 16 1.13 -0.70 -23.50
C PRO A 16 1.81 -1.04 -22.17
N PHE A 17 1.27 -2.03 -21.46
CA PHE A 17 1.73 -2.47 -20.13
C PHE A 17 3.26 -2.59 -19.99
N CYS A 18 3.95 -3.06 -21.03
CA CYS A 18 5.40 -3.22 -21.02
C CYS A 18 6.21 -1.91 -21.04
N THR A 19 5.64 -0.81 -21.53
CA THR A 19 6.36 0.47 -21.63
C THR A 19 6.58 1.14 -20.28
N ARG A 20 5.80 0.76 -19.26
CA ARG A 20 5.88 1.32 -17.91
C ARG A 20 6.29 0.31 -16.85
N TYR A 21 6.26 -0.99 -17.17
CA TYR A 21 6.68 -2.02 -16.23
C TYR A 21 8.18 -1.89 -15.91
N VAL A 22 8.48 -1.74 -14.62
CA VAL A 22 9.84 -1.80 -14.10
C VAL A 22 10.00 -3.10 -13.33
N THR A 23 11.10 -3.81 -13.56
CA THR A 23 11.36 -5.10 -12.92
C THR A 23 11.42 -4.93 -11.41
N LEU A 24 10.56 -5.67 -10.71
CA LEU A 24 10.54 -5.69 -9.25
C LEU A 24 11.64 -6.59 -8.71
N ILE A 25 12.30 -6.16 -7.64
CA ILE A 25 13.30 -6.97 -6.96
C ILE A 25 12.62 -7.90 -5.96
N ILE A 26 12.98 -9.17 -6.03
CA ILE A 26 12.36 -10.26 -5.28
C ILE A 26 13.44 -10.99 -4.50
N VAL A 27 13.17 -11.23 -3.22
CA VAL A 27 14.12 -11.81 -2.26
C VAL A 27 13.52 -13.05 -1.64
N SER A 28 14.30 -14.13 -1.52
CA SER A 28 13.87 -15.31 -0.77
C SER A 28 13.89 -15.04 0.74
N THR A 29 12.77 -15.28 1.43
CA THR A 29 12.65 -15.07 2.88
C THR A 29 11.58 -15.97 3.49
N HIS A 30 11.73 -16.28 4.78
CA HIS A 30 10.76 -16.97 5.62
C HIS A 30 10.24 -16.09 6.78
N HIS A 31 10.72 -14.83 6.90
CA HIS A 31 10.51 -13.97 8.06
C HIS A 31 9.23 -13.10 7.98
N PHE A 32 8.12 -13.63 7.47
CA PHE A 32 6.87 -12.86 7.33
C PHE A 32 6.17 -12.58 8.67
N ARG A 33 6.52 -13.32 9.73
CA ARG A 33 5.81 -13.35 11.02
C ARG A 33 6.08 -12.16 11.96
N GLU A 34 7.05 -11.32 11.65
CA GLU A 34 7.46 -10.20 12.51
C GLU A 34 6.88 -8.84 12.06
N ARG A 35 5.86 -8.81 11.18
CA ARG A 35 5.34 -7.54 10.65
C ARG A 35 4.23 -6.96 11.52
N SER A 36 4.43 -5.72 11.95
CA SER A 36 3.36 -4.83 12.39
C SER A 36 2.51 -4.35 11.21
N GLU A 37 1.24 -4.03 11.43
CA GLU A 37 0.32 -3.56 10.38
C GLU A 37 0.60 -2.14 9.89
N ASN A 38 1.52 -1.40 10.53
CA ASN A 38 2.12 -0.20 9.97
C ASN A 38 3.09 -0.50 8.83
N GLU A 39 2.54 -1.12 7.78
CA GLU A 39 3.23 -1.64 6.62
C GLU A 39 4.01 -0.57 5.85
N LEU A 40 3.67 0.72 5.97
CA LEU A 40 4.38 1.77 5.23
C LEU A 40 5.69 2.19 5.93
N ILE A 41 5.63 2.48 7.23
CA ILE A 41 6.76 3.03 8.01
C ILE A 41 7.72 1.90 8.39
N ALA A 42 7.20 0.77 8.88
CA ALA A 42 8.01 -0.39 9.24
C ALA A 42 8.73 -1.01 8.03
N THR A 43 8.11 -0.95 6.84
CA THR A 43 8.70 -1.51 5.61
C THR A 43 9.68 -0.56 4.94
N GLY A 44 9.53 0.77 5.09
CA GLY A 44 10.56 1.72 4.66
C GLY A 44 11.91 1.45 5.35
N ALA A 45 11.89 1.32 6.69
CA ALA A 45 13.07 0.98 7.48
C ALA A 45 13.69 -0.38 7.10
N ARG A 46 12.84 -1.40 6.84
CA ARG A 46 13.31 -2.73 6.40
C ARG A 46 13.80 -2.74 4.95
N HIS A 47 13.21 -1.96 4.07
CA HIS A 47 13.70 -1.77 2.71
C HIS A 47 15.11 -1.17 2.74
N GLU A 48 15.34 -0.17 3.59
CA GLU A 48 16.69 0.35 3.82
C GLU A 48 17.63 -0.71 4.41
N GLU A 49 17.16 -1.58 5.31
CA GLU A 49 17.97 -2.73 5.76
C GLU A 49 18.34 -3.66 4.60
N TYR A 50 17.41 -3.94 3.68
CA TYR A 50 17.71 -4.72 2.48
C TYR A 50 18.70 -4.02 1.54
N VAL A 51 18.72 -2.69 1.52
CA VAL A 51 19.73 -1.90 0.81
C VAL A 51 21.09 -2.00 1.51
N LYS A 52 21.12 -1.97 2.86
CA LYS A 52 22.34 -2.01 3.68
C LYS A 52 22.98 -3.42 3.74
N LYS A 53 22.17 -4.48 3.80
CA LYS A 53 22.66 -5.87 3.79
C LYS A 53 23.37 -6.12 2.46
N LYS A 54 24.66 -6.45 2.51
CA LYS A 54 25.45 -6.77 1.32
C LYS A 54 24.70 -7.80 0.48
N HIS A 55 24.68 -7.60 -0.84
CA HIS A 55 23.96 -8.41 -1.84
C HIS A 55 24.11 -9.94 -1.73
N HIS A 56 25.07 -10.45 -0.94
CA HIS A 56 25.34 -11.88 -0.76
C HIS A 56 24.44 -12.58 0.28
N GLU A 57 23.87 -11.86 1.26
CA GLU A 57 23.00 -12.49 2.27
C GLU A 57 21.55 -12.65 1.76
N LEU A 58 21.09 -11.71 0.93
CA LEU A 58 19.76 -11.72 0.33
C LEU A 58 19.82 -12.42 -1.02
N GLN A 59 19.23 -13.62 -1.11
CA GLN A 59 19.13 -14.32 -2.39
C GLN A 59 18.11 -13.60 -3.27
N ARG A 60 18.60 -12.74 -4.16
CA ARG A 60 17.81 -12.12 -5.23
C ARG A 60 17.37 -13.18 -6.24
N ILE A 61 16.07 -13.25 -6.48
CA ILE A 61 15.45 -14.19 -7.42
C ILE A 61 14.81 -13.37 -8.53
N SER A 62 15.34 -13.45 -9.74
CA SER A 62 14.65 -12.90 -10.90
C SER A 62 13.29 -13.60 -11.08
N PRO A 63 12.22 -12.91 -11.51
CA PRO A 63 10.89 -13.51 -11.66
C PRO A 63 10.90 -14.83 -12.43
N ASN A 64 11.71 -14.94 -13.49
CA ASN A 64 11.98 -16.10 -14.33
C ASN A 64 12.63 -17.31 -13.63
N LYS A 65 13.12 -17.13 -12.39
CA LYS A 65 13.75 -18.18 -11.60
C LYS A 65 12.82 -18.78 -10.55
N MET A 66 11.60 -18.26 -10.33
CA MET A 66 10.72 -18.74 -9.24
C MET A 66 10.33 -20.22 -9.35
N PHE A 67 10.25 -20.76 -10.56
CA PHE A 67 9.97 -22.18 -10.82
C PHE A 67 11.22 -22.99 -11.23
N ARG A 68 12.43 -22.42 -11.06
CA ARG A 68 13.71 -23.11 -11.33
C ARG A 68 14.31 -23.70 -10.05
N TRP A 69 15.25 -24.63 -10.23
CA TRP A 69 16.01 -25.30 -9.17
C TRP A 69 16.37 -24.37 -8.02
N CYS A 70 16.05 -24.78 -6.81
CA CYS A 70 16.38 -24.08 -5.58
C CYS A 70 17.56 -24.75 -4.89
N HIS A 71 18.71 -24.08 -4.81
CA HIS A 71 19.86 -24.64 -4.09
C HIS A 71 19.59 -24.86 -2.59
N ARG A 72 18.74 -24.01 -1.96
CA ARG A 72 18.37 -24.14 -0.54
C ARG A 72 17.49 -25.36 -0.27
N SER A 73 16.43 -25.56 -1.05
CA SER A 73 15.51 -26.69 -0.87
C SER A 73 15.87 -27.94 -1.68
N ARG A 74 16.94 -27.90 -2.49
CA ARG A 74 17.42 -28.99 -3.35
C ARG A 74 16.32 -29.64 -4.20
N LEU A 75 15.40 -28.81 -4.71
CA LEU A 75 14.30 -29.24 -5.57
C LEU A 75 13.88 -28.14 -6.54
N VAL A 76 13.13 -28.54 -7.58
CA VAL A 76 12.38 -27.61 -8.43
C VAL A 76 11.04 -27.31 -7.74
N PRO A 77 10.76 -26.06 -7.34
CA PRO A 77 9.52 -25.75 -6.67
C PRO A 77 8.34 -25.82 -7.65
N HIS A 78 7.22 -26.36 -7.16
CA HIS A 78 5.90 -26.33 -7.79
C HIS A 78 4.95 -25.42 -7.01
N MET A 79 5.16 -25.25 -5.70
CA MET A 79 4.35 -24.38 -4.85
C MET A 79 5.15 -23.15 -4.46
N VAL A 80 4.75 -22.00 -5.00
CA VAL A 80 5.44 -20.71 -4.80
C VAL A 80 4.47 -19.71 -4.17
N LEU A 81 4.92 -19.06 -3.09
CA LEU A 81 4.18 -17.99 -2.42
C LEU A 81 4.95 -16.67 -2.51
N VAL A 82 4.29 -15.64 -3.01
CA VAL A 82 4.82 -14.29 -3.18
C VAL A 82 4.17 -13.37 -2.15
N SER A 83 4.97 -12.90 -1.20
CA SER A 83 4.53 -11.93 -0.20
C SER A 83 4.96 -10.52 -0.59
N GLY A 84 4.21 -9.53 -0.12
CA GLY A 84 4.57 -8.13 -0.29
C GLY A 84 3.52 -7.19 0.30
N VAL A 85 3.94 -5.99 0.69
CA VAL A 85 3.04 -4.96 1.22
C VAL A 85 2.08 -4.44 0.14
N PRO A 86 0.99 -3.73 0.51
CA PRO A 86 0.13 -3.04 -0.44
C PRO A 86 0.93 -2.10 -1.33
N GLY A 87 0.54 -2.02 -2.61
CA GLY A 87 1.17 -1.11 -3.57
C GLY A 87 2.56 -1.53 -4.08
N VAL A 88 3.16 -2.62 -3.56
CA VAL A 88 4.49 -3.09 -3.99
C VAL A 88 4.51 -3.73 -5.39
N GLY A 89 3.34 -4.00 -5.98
CA GLY A 89 3.23 -4.54 -7.35
C GLY A 89 3.03 -6.05 -7.46
N LYS A 90 2.45 -6.72 -6.44
CA LYS A 90 2.13 -8.16 -6.48
C LYS A 90 1.28 -8.55 -7.70
N THR A 91 0.10 -7.94 -7.84
CA THR A 91 -0.80 -8.17 -8.98
C THR A 91 -0.16 -7.79 -10.32
N THR A 92 0.55 -6.66 -10.37
CA THR A 92 1.29 -6.23 -11.57
C THR A 92 2.34 -7.27 -11.98
N LEU A 93 3.05 -7.87 -11.02
CA LEU A 93 3.99 -8.96 -11.30
C LEU A 93 3.28 -10.18 -11.89
N MET A 94 2.14 -10.59 -11.33
CA MET A 94 1.41 -11.74 -11.87
C MET A 94 0.91 -11.48 -13.29
N GLN A 95 0.38 -10.27 -13.56
CA GLN A 95 0.00 -9.85 -14.90
C GLN A 95 1.18 -9.85 -15.87
N LYS A 96 2.37 -9.42 -15.43
CA LYS A 96 3.60 -9.51 -16.23
C LYS A 96 4.00 -10.95 -16.53
N ILE A 97 3.86 -11.86 -15.56
CA ILE A 97 4.15 -13.29 -15.76
C ILE A 97 3.24 -13.87 -16.85
N VAL A 98 1.93 -13.59 -16.77
CA VAL A 98 0.96 -14.04 -17.79
C VAL A 98 1.29 -13.43 -19.15
N TYR A 99 1.58 -12.13 -19.21
CA TYR A 99 1.96 -11.45 -20.45
C TYR A 99 3.21 -12.07 -21.11
N ASP A 100 4.27 -12.32 -20.34
CA ASP A 100 5.50 -12.91 -20.85
C ASP A 100 5.33 -14.37 -21.24
N TRP A 101 4.43 -15.09 -20.56
CA TRP A 101 4.04 -16.43 -20.94
C TRP A 101 3.32 -16.45 -22.29
N VAL A 102 2.36 -15.55 -22.52
CA VAL A 102 1.68 -15.43 -23.83
C VAL A 102 2.67 -15.08 -24.95
N LYS A 103 3.71 -14.28 -24.65
CA LYS A 103 4.74 -13.93 -25.63
C LYS A 103 5.74 -15.04 -25.95
N GLY A 104 5.84 -16.08 -25.13
CA GLY A 104 6.87 -17.10 -25.27
C GLY A 104 8.15 -16.86 -24.46
N ASP A 105 8.24 -15.74 -23.74
CA ASP A 105 9.47 -15.30 -23.05
C ASP A 105 9.65 -15.95 -21.67
N LEU A 106 8.56 -16.43 -21.07
CA LEU A 106 8.54 -16.95 -19.70
C LEU A 106 7.72 -18.22 -19.56
N TYR A 107 8.22 -19.16 -18.76
CA TYR A 107 7.51 -20.37 -18.30
C TYR A 107 6.83 -21.22 -19.38
N GLN A 108 7.44 -21.34 -20.55
CA GLN A 108 6.94 -22.18 -21.65
C GLN A 108 6.92 -23.69 -21.37
N ARG A 109 7.36 -24.12 -20.17
CA ARG A 109 7.10 -25.49 -19.71
C ARG A 109 5.62 -25.75 -19.41
N PHE A 110 4.85 -24.68 -19.15
CA PHE A 110 3.42 -24.78 -18.90
C PHE A 110 2.66 -24.47 -20.19
N SER A 111 1.80 -25.41 -20.59
CA SER A 111 0.91 -25.23 -21.74
C SER A 111 -0.33 -24.42 -21.40
N PHE A 112 -0.74 -24.40 -20.13
CA PHE A 112 -1.89 -23.64 -19.66
C PHE A 112 -1.58 -22.91 -18.36
N VAL A 113 -1.99 -21.63 -18.30
CA VAL A 113 -1.90 -20.79 -17.11
C VAL A 113 -3.32 -20.31 -16.78
N PHE A 114 -3.83 -20.76 -15.64
CA PHE A 114 -5.12 -20.32 -15.11
C PHE A 114 -4.90 -19.25 -14.04
N PHE A 115 -5.51 -18.08 -14.21
CA PHE A 115 -5.34 -16.92 -13.35
C PHE A 115 -6.66 -16.59 -12.64
N PHE A 116 -6.67 -16.72 -11.32
CA PHE A 116 -7.82 -16.45 -10.48
C PHE A 116 -7.48 -15.37 -9.44
N LYS A 117 -8.39 -14.42 -9.22
CA LYS A 117 -8.28 -13.49 -8.09
C LYS A 117 -9.12 -14.00 -6.94
N PHE A 118 -8.58 -14.04 -5.72
CA PHE A 118 -9.33 -14.50 -4.55
C PHE A 118 -10.62 -13.71 -4.31
N ARG A 119 -10.61 -12.41 -4.60
CA ARG A 119 -11.81 -11.56 -4.55
C ARG A 119 -12.94 -12.08 -5.44
N GLU A 120 -12.63 -12.57 -6.64
CA GLU A 120 -13.58 -13.16 -7.57
C GLU A 120 -14.02 -14.56 -7.13
N LEU A 121 -13.23 -15.25 -6.31
CA LEU A 121 -13.57 -16.57 -5.78
C LEU A 121 -14.55 -16.51 -4.61
N ASN A 122 -14.59 -15.39 -3.87
CA ASN A 122 -15.47 -15.20 -2.71
C ASN A 122 -16.98 -15.31 -3.03
N ARG A 123 -17.36 -15.27 -4.31
CA ARG A 123 -18.76 -15.41 -4.77
C ARG A 123 -19.28 -16.84 -4.74
N TRP A 124 -18.37 -17.81 -4.73
CA TRP A 124 -18.72 -19.22 -4.81
C TRP A 124 -18.76 -19.81 -3.40
N ASP A 125 -19.88 -20.45 -3.06
CA ASP A 125 -19.97 -21.27 -1.86
C ASP A 125 -19.34 -22.63 -2.13
N GLU A 126 -20.04 -23.51 -2.86
CA GLU A 126 -19.51 -24.79 -3.37
C GLU A 126 -19.45 -24.79 -4.90
N VAL A 127 -18.29 -25.14 -5.45
CA VAL A 127 -18.05 -25.23 -6.89
C VAL A 127 -16.98 -26.30 -7.16
N SER A 128 -16.98 -26.92 -8.34
CA SER A 128 -15.88 -27.81 -8.73
C SER A 128 -14.77 -27.01 -9.41
N LEU A 129 -13.53 -27.54 -9.42
CA LEU A 129 -12.43 -26.90 -10.13
C LEU A 129 -12.74 -26.79 -11.64
N GLU A 130 -13.38 -27.81 -12.22
CA GLU A 130 -13.79 -27.82 -13.62
C GLU A 130 -14.77 -26.67 -13.93
N THR A 131 -15.83 -26.54 -13.14
CA THR A 131 -16.82 -25.46 -13.31
C THR A 131 -16.18 -24.08 -13.12
N LEU A 132 -15.27 -23.95 -12.15
CA LEU A 132 -14.55 -22.71 -11.92
C LEU A 132 -13.69 -22.30 -13.11
N ILE A 133 -12.96 -23.25 -13.71
CA ILE A 133 -12.16 -22.99 -14.93
C ILE A 133 -13.08 -22.61 -16.09
N LEU A 134 -14.18 -23.34 -16.32
CA LEU A 134 -15.09 -23.07 -17.43
C LEU A 134 -15.83 -21.74 -17.30
N HIS A 135 -16.07 -21.27 -16.07
CA HIS A 135 -16.65 -19.95 -15.85
C HIS A 135 -15.73 -18.83 -16.34
N HIS A 136 -14.43 -18.91 -16.02
CA HIS A 136 -13.44 -17.90 -16.42
C HIS A 136 -12.93 -18.11 -17.86
N TYR A 137 -12.96 -19.35 -18.35
CA TYR A 137 -12.39 -19.77 -19.63
C TYR A 137 -13.39 -20.65 -20.41
N PRO A 138 -14.58 -20.11 -20.77
CA PRO A 138 -15.67 -20.89 -21.34
C PRO A 138 -15.32 -21.56 -22.66
N TYR A 139 -14.36 -20.99 -23.40
CA TYR A 139 -13.85 -21.54 -24.66
C TYR A 139 -13.09 -22.88 -24.50
N LEU A 140 -12.76 -23.32 -23.28
CA LEU A 140 -12.07 -24.58 -23.02
C LEU A 140 -13.01 -25.78 -22.83
N TRP A 141 -14.33 -25.60 -22.85
CA TRP A 141 -15.32 -26.64 -22.49
C TRP A 141 -15.13 -27.99 -23.19
N GLN A 142 -14.74 -28.03 -24.47
CA GLN A 142 -14.52 -29.28 -25.20
C GLN A 142 -13.21 -29.98 -24.84
N GLN A 143 -12.20 -29.22 -24.39
CA GLN A 143 -10.83 -29.69 -24.26
C GLN A 143 -10.39 -29.82 -22.79
N LEU A 144 -11.14 -29.25 -21.85
CA LEU A 144 -10.74 -29.18 -20.45
C LEU A 144 -10.44 -30.55 -19.84
N GLY A 145 -11.26 -31.56 -20.15
CA GLY A 145 -11.00 -32.94 -19.70
C GLY A 145 -9.65 -33.49 -20.16
N ASN A 146 -9.20 -33.17 -21.37
CA ASN A 146 -7.88 -33.56 -21.89
C ASN A 146 -6.76 -32.71 -21.26
N ILE A 147 -7.01 -31.42 -21.04
CA ILE A 147 -6.05 -30.50 -20.43
C ILE A 147 -5.71 -30.94 -18.99
N LEU A 148 -6.72 -31.34 -18.22
CA LEU A 148 -6.54 -31.75 -16.82
C LEU A 148 -5.82 -33.10 -16.66
N GLN A 149 -5.67 -33.89 -17.73
CA GLN A 149 -4.93 -35.16 -17.71
C GLN A 149 -3.40 -34.98 -17.66
N ASP A 150 -2.89 -33.79 -17.99
CA ASP A 150 -1.46 -33.48 -17.99
C ASP A 150 -1.12 -32.39 -16.95
N PRO A 151 -1.24 -32.69 -15.64
CA PRO A 151 -1.15 -31.70 -14.58
C PRO A 151 0.21 -30.99 -14.52
N GLU A 152 1.30 -31.65 -14.95
CA GLU A 152 2.66 -31.07 -14.93
C GLU A 152 2.80 -29.84 -15.84
N LYS A 153 1.94 -29.71 -16.86
CA LYS A 153 1.90 -28.57 -17.77
C LYS A 153 0.95 -27.46 -17.33
N LEU A 154 0.35 -27.56 -16.15
CA LEU A 154 -0.61 -26.59 -15.63
C LEU A 154 0.03 -25.69 -14.57
N LEU A 155 -0.18 -24.39 -14.71
CA LEU A 155 0.11 -23.39 -13.68
C LEU A 155 -1.18 -22.71 -13.24
N PHE A 156 -1.46 -22.76 -11.94
CA PHE A 156 -2.53 -22.01 -11.30
C PHE A 156 -1.94 -20.79 -10.59
N ILE A 157 -2.43 -19.60 -10.91
CA ILE A 157 -2.07 -18.36 -10.25
C ILE A 157 -3.28 -17.90 -9.43
N PHE A 158 -3.11 -17.78 -8.11
CA PHE A 158 -4.12 -17.21 -7.22
C PHE A 158 -3.62 -15.89 -6.62
N ASP A 159 -4.21 -14.78 -7.05
CA ASP A 159 -3.79 -13.43 -6.67
C ASP A 159 -4.66 -12.87 -5.53
N GLY A 160 -4.02 -12.36 -4.49
CA GLY A 160 -4.64 -11.59 -3.41
C GLY A 160 -5.28 -12.42 -2.29
N LEU A 161 -4.57 -13.39 -1.70
CA LEU A 161 -5.12 -14.22 -0.61
C LEU A 161 -5.65 -13.41 0.59
N ASP A 162 -5.08 -12.23 0.85
CA ASP A 162 -5.56 -11.28 1.86
C ASP A 162 -6.98 -10.74 1.59
N GLU A 163 -7.49 -10.94 0.37
CA GLU A 163 -8.82 -10.53 -0.07
C GLU A 163 -9.84 -11.66 0.01
N SER A 164 -9.46 -12.85 0.48
CA SER A 164 -10.39 -13.99 0.59
C SER A 164 -11.22 -13.94 1.88
N ASN A 165 -12.53 -14.17 1.76
CA ASN A 165 -13.43 -14.36 2.91
C ASN A 165 -13.37 -15.79 3.47
N GLN A 166 -12.72 -16.73 2.79
CA GLN A 166 -12.64 -18.14 3.19
C GLN A 166 -11.38 -18.40 4.00
N THR A 167 -11.47 -19.30 4.99
CA THR A 167 -10.31 -19.75 5.76
C THR A 167 -9.52 -20.77 4.95
N MET A 168 -8.23 -20.49 4.74
CA MET A 168 -7.30 -21.42 4.07
C MET A 168 -6.57 -22.22 5.12
N ASP A 169 -7.10 -23.39 5.47
CA ASP A 169 -6.44 -24.31 6.40
C ASP A 169 -5.56 -25.32 5.65
N PHE A 170 -4.28 -24.97 5.47
CA PHE A 170 -3.29 -25.88 4.88
C PHE A 170 -2.95 -27.09 5.78
N THR A 171 -3.43 -27.12 7.03
CA THR A 171 -3.27 -28.27 7.93
C THR A 171 -4.43 -29.26 7.86
N SER A 172 -5.54 -28.88 7.21
CA SER A 172 -6.74 -29.69 7.08
C SER A 172 -6.45 -31.06 6.45
N ARG A 173 -7.02 -32.11 7.03
CA ARG A 173 -6.95 -33.49 6.49
C ARG A 173 -8.04 -33.77 5.45
N HIS A 174 -9.05 -32.91 5.38
CA HIS A 174 -10.14 -33.02 4.42
C HIS A 174 -9.70 -32.38 3.11
N LEU A 175 -9.32 -33.20 2.14
CA LEU A 175 -8.80 -32.77 0.85
C LEU A 175 -9.61 -33.40 -0.28
N CYS A 176 -9.79 -32.64 -1.36
CA CYS A 176 -10.42 -33.10 -2.58
C CYS A 176 -9.38 -33.66 -3.55
N SER A 177 -9.77 -34.67 -4.33
CA SER A 177 -8.93 -35.30 -5.37
C SER A 177 -9.59 -35.30 -6.76
N ASP A 178 -10.90 -35.09 -6.84
CA ASP A 178 -11.64 -35.07 -8.11
C ASP A 178 -11.93 -33.63 -8.56
N PRO A 179 -11.42 -33.19 -9.73
CA PRO A 179 -11.71 -31.86 -10.29
C PRO A 179 -13.19 -31.57 -10.54
N LYS A 180 -14.04 -32.60 -10.61
CA LYS A 180 -15.49 -32.50 -10.83
C LYS A 180 -16.31 -32.42 -9.56
N GLN A 181 -15.74 -32.76 -8.41
CA GLN A 181 -16.44 -32.73 -7.13
C GLN A 181 -16.63 -31.26 -6.67
N PRO A 182 -17.88 -30.84 -6.39
CA PRO A 182 -18.14 -29.53 -5.78
C PRO A 182 -17.58 -29.46 -4.36
N GLU A 183 -16.84 -28.39 -4.07
CA GLU A 183 -16.23 -28.10 -2.77
C GLU A 183 -16.15 -26.59 -2.55
N ARG A 184 -15.86 -26.17 -1.32
CA ARG A 184 -15.53 -24.77 -1.06
C ARG A 184 -14.26 -24.34 -1.79
N CYS A 185 -14.22 -23.15 -2.36
CA CYS A 185 -13.04 -22.66 -3.09
C CYS A 185 -11.75 -22.74 -2.27
N GLY A 186 -11.81 -22.44 -0.97
CA GLY A 186 -10.66 -22.59 -0.08
C GLY A 186 -10.15 -24.02 0.01
N HIS A 187 -11.05 -25.00 0.08
CA HIS A 187 -10.68 -26.42 0.03
C HIS A 187 -10.07 -26.82 -1.32
N ILE A 188 -10.57 -26.31 -2.45
CA ILE A 188 -9.98 -26.56 -3.78
C ILE A 188 -8.54 -26.04 -3.83
N VAL A 189 -8.32 -24.79 -3.40
CA VAL A 189 -6.99 -24.17 -3.39
C VAL A 189 -6.03 -24.92 -2.47
N VAL A 190 -6.47 -25.27 -1.25
CA VAL A 190 -5.67 -26.09 -0.32
C VAL A 190 -5.34 -27.45 -0.94
N SER A 191 -6.30 -28.10 -1.60
CA SER A 191 -6.12 -29.40 -2.25
C SER A 191 -5.11 -29.35 -3.40
N LEU A 192 -5.09 -28.27 -4.19
CA LEU A 192 -4.07 -28.03 -5.21
C LEU A 192 -2.68 -27.82 -4.59
N VAL A 193 -2.58 -26.98 -3.56
CA VAL A 193 -1.31 -26.69 -2.87
C VAL A 193 -0.72 -27.95 -2.22
N ARG A 194 -1.58 -28.78 -1.61
CA ARG A 194 -1.18 -30.06 -0.99
C ARG A 194 -1.05 -31.22 -1.99
N LYS A 195 -1.28 -30.96 -3.28
CA LYS A 195 -1.18 -31.94 -4.38
C LYS A 195 -2.11 -33.15 -4.26
N SER A 196 -3.20 -33.04 -3.49
CA SER A 196 -4.26 -34.06 -3.51
C SER A 196 -5.10 -33.93 -4.79
N LEU A 197 -5.26 -32.69 -5.28
CA LEU A 197 -5.93 -32.36 -6.53
C LEU A 197 -4.88 -32.02 -7.61
N LEU A 198 -5.00 -32.62 -8.79
CA LEU A 198 -4.09 -32.43 -9.94
C LEU A 198 -2.60 -32.56 -9.56
N ASN A 199 -2.22 -33.72 -9.01
CA ASN A 199 -0.84 -33.99 -8.60
C ASN A 199 0.13 -33.83 -9.78
N GLY A 200 1.04 -32.85 -9.68
CA GLY A 200 1.97 -32.45 -10.75
C GLY A 200 1.87 -30.97 -11.10
N CYS A 201 0.71 -30.36 -10.87
CA CYS A 201 0.50 -28.93 -11.15
C CYS A 201 1.41 -28.02 -10.32
N SER A 202 1.60 -26.81 -10.85
CA SER A 202 2.28 -25.73 -10.13
C SER A 202 1.27 -24.70 -9.67
N VAL A 203 1.49 -24.14 -8.48
CA VAL A 203 0.67 -23.08 -7.90
C VAL A 203 1.56 -21.88 -7.55
N LEU A 204 1.13 -20.69 -7.95
CA LEU A 204 1.71 -19.42 -7.59
C LEU A 204 0.66 -18.59 -6.84
N MET A 205 0.92 -18.25 -5.59
CA MET A 205 -0.01 -17.48 -4.77
C MET A 205 0.60 -16.14 -4.37
N THR A 206 -0.23 -15.10 -4.24
CA THR A 206 0.19 -13.82 -3.66
C THR A 206 -0.59 -13.49 -2.38
N SER A 207 0.07 -12.84 -1.41
CA SER A 207 -0.60 -12.39 -0.19
C SER A 207 0.14 -11.26 0.52
N ARG A 208 -0.54 -10.58 1.45
CA ARG A 208 0.11 -9.70 2.42
C ARG A 208 0.80 -10.49 3.54
N PRO A 209 1.94 -10.03 4.05
CA PRO A 209 2.63 -10.68 5.16
C PRO A 209 1.76 -10.83 6.41
N THR A 210 0.90 -9.87 6.72
CA THR A 210 -0.03 -9.91 7.87
C THR A 210 -0.97 -11.11 7.79
N ARG A 211 -1.56 -11.35 6.62
CA ARG A 211 -2.39 -12.53 6.35
C ARG A 211 -1.60 -13.83 6.47
N LEU A 212 -0.33 -13.83 6.07
CA LEU A 212 0.54 -15.01 6.14
C LEU A 212 1.09 -15.29 7.53
N ALA A 213 1.15 -14.29 8.42
CA ALA A 213 1.76 -14.43 9.73
C ALA A 213 1.04 -15.46 10.61
N SER A 214 -0.28 -15.58 10.45
CA SER A 214 -1.14 -16.53 11.17
C SER A 214 -1.26 -17.90 10.49
N MET A 215 -0.63 -18.13 9.34
CA MET A 215 -0.80 -19.33 8.53
C MET A 215 0.39 -20.30 8.64
N ASP A 216 0.12 -21.60 8.51
CA ASP A 216 1.16 -22.61 8.28
C ASP A 216 1.43 -22.72 6.78
N CYS A 217 2.61 -22.28 6.35
CA CYS A 217 3.00 -22.23 4.94
C CYS A 217 4.05 -23.30 4.57
N LYS A 218 4.16 -24.40 5.32
CA LYS A 218 5.15 -25.47 5.07
C LYS A 218 5.02 -26.14 3.71
N ASP A 219 3.82 -26.22 3.15
CA ASP A 219 3.59 -26.82 1.83
C ASP A 219 4.20 -25.96 0.69
N PHE A 220 4.49 -24.68 0.94
CA PHE A 220 5.15 -23.81 -0.01
C PHE A 220 6.66 -24.05 -0.03
N GLN A 221 7.07 -24.77 -1.06
CA GLN A 221 8.46 -25.11 -1.35
C GLN A 221 9.37 -23.91 -1.60
N ARG A 222 8.78 -22.78 -2.03
CA ARG A 222 9.49 -21.51 -2.18
C ARG A 222 8.60 -20.36 -1.74
N MET A 223 9.13 -19.55 -0.83
CA MET A 223 8.56 -18.28 -0.44
C MET A 223 9.49 -17.14 -0.84
N VAL A 224 8.89 -16.10 -1.42
CA VAL A 224 9.60 -14.92 -1.86
C VAL A 224 8.86 -13.66 -1.43
N GLU A 225 9.60 -12.59 -1.23
CA GLU A 225 9.10 -11.27 -0.91
C GLU A 225 9.45 -10.29 -2.01
N ILE A 226 8.49 -9.48 -2.45
CA ILE A 226 8.76 -8.33 -3.31
C ILE A 226 9.29 -7.19 -2.44
N SER A 227 10.53 -6.77 -2.68
CA SER A 227 11.20 -5.71 -1.93
C SER A 227 10.92 -4.30 -2.46
N GLY A 228 10.29 -4.17 -3.63
CA GLY A 228 10.04 -2.89 -4.30
C GLY A 228 11.22 -2.40 -5.15
N PHE A 229 11.31 -1.09 -5.36
CA PHE A 229 12.31 -0.44 -6.20
C PHE A 229 13.54 0.05 -5.43
N PHE A 230 14.73 -0.26 -5.95
CA PHE A 230 15.99 0.32 -5.47
C PHE A 230 16.33 1.58 -6.29
N LYS A 231 17.47 2.22 -6.00
CA LYS A 231 17.88 3.51 -6.59
C LYS A 231 17.76 3.55 -8.12
N GLN A 232 18.15 2.47 -8.80
CA GLN A 232 18.12 2.37 -10.27
C GLN A 232 16.68 2.22 -10.79
N GLU A 233 15.88 1.31 -10.21
CA GLU A 233 14.49 1.09 -10.64
C GLU A 233 13.61 2.33 -10.40
N ARG A 234 13.88 3.08 -9.33
CA ARG A 234 13.21 4.37 -9.08
C ARG A 234 13.44 5.35 -10.22
N LYS A 235 14.69 5.47 -10.70
CA LYS A 235 15.03 6.38 -11.81
C LYS A 235 14.36 5.92 -13.11
N ILE A 236 14.47 4.64 -13.46
CA ILE A 236 13.81 4.06 -14.64
C ILE A 236 12.30 4.30 -14.61
N TYR A 237 11.66 4.18 -13.43
CA TYR A 237 10.24 4.45 -13.30
C TYR A 237 9.89 5.89 -13.66
N PHE A 238 10.64 6.88 -13.14
CA PHE A 238 10.39 8.29 -13.42
C PHE A 238 10.59 8.61 -14.91
N ASP A 239 11.65 8.06 -15.51
CA ASP A 239 11.92 8.23 -16.94
C ASP A 239 10.78 7.66 -17.80
N ASN A 240 10.30 6.45 -17.47
CA ASN A 240 9.18 5.81 -18.18
C ASN A 240 7.84 6.53 -17.95
N PHE A 241 7.63 7.15 -16.79
CA PHE A 241 6.39 7.85 -16.46
C PHE A 241 6.26 9.17 -17.23
N PHE A 242 7.27 10.03 -17.14
CA PHE A 242 7.23 11.39 -17.70
C PHE A 242 7.50 11.42 -19.20
N ARG A 243 8.30 10.48 -19.73
CA ARG A 243 8.76 10.38 -21.13
C ARG A 243 9.60 11.55 -21.63
N ASP A 244 9.33 12.77 -21.17
CA ASP A 244 10.18 13.94 -21.31
C ASP A 244 11.39 13.80 -20.36
N PRO A 245 12.62 13.68 -20.89
CA PRO A 245 13.83 13.50 -20.08
C PRO A 245 14.11 14.66 -19.12
N GLU A 246 13.80 15.91 -19.51
CA GLU A 246 14.06 17.08 -18.67
C GLU A 246 13.10 17.13 -17.48
N LEU A 247 11.81 16.89 -17.75
CA LEU A 247 10.79 16.83 -16.71
C LEU A 247 11.01 15.63 -15.78
N ALA A 248 11.41 14.48 -16.32
CA ALA A 248 11.76 13.29 -15.54
C ALA A 248 12.94 13.55 -14.60
N GLU A 249 14.00 14.20 -15.09
CA GLU A 249 15.18 14.53 -14.28
C GLU A 249 14.86 15.57 -13.20
N LYS A 250 14.09 16.60 -13.54
CA LYS A 250 13.61 17.60 -12.59
C LYS A 250 12.78 16.96 -11.47
N ALA A 251 11.82 16.11 -11.83
CA ALA A 251 10.97 15.41 -10.86
C ALA A 251 11.77 14.45 -9.97
N PHE A 252 12.65 13.66 -10.57
CA PHE A 252 13.48 12.71 -9.82
C PHE A 252 14.44 13.43 -8.87
N THR A 253 15.06 14.53 -9.31
CA THR A 253 15.94 15.35 -8.48
C THR A 253 15.21 15.95 -7.29
N TYR A 254 14.02 16.52 -7.51
CA TYR A 254 13.18 17.05 -6.43
C TYR A 254 12.88 15.96 -5.38
N VAL A 255 12.44 14.78 -5.82
CA VAL A 255 12.10 13.68 -4.92
C VAL A 255 13.34 13.16 -4.20
N ARG A 256 14.47 13.01 -4.89
CA ARG A 256 15.74 12.56 -4.29
C ARG A 256 16.25 13.51 -3.19
N GLN A 257 16.01 14.81 -3.32
CA GLN A 257 16.39 15.80 -2.30
C GLN A 257 15.43 15.82 -1.10
N ASN A 258 14.24 15.23 -1.24
CA ASN A 258 13.24 15.10 -0.19
C ASN A 258 13.21 13.65 0.33
N ASP A 259 13.94 13.36 1.40
CA ASP A 259 13.99 12.00 1.96
C ASP A 259 12.61 11.46 2.34
N THR A 260 11.67 12.32 2.75
CA THR A 260 10.30 11.90 3.07
C THR A 260 9.62 11.27 1.87
N LEU A 261 9.67 11.92 0.71
CA LEU A 261 9.09 11.36 -0.52
C LEU A 261 9.94 10.21 -1.07
N TYR A 262 11.27 10.37 -1.07
CA TYR A 262 12.20 9.37 -1.61
C TYR A 262 12.11 8.04 -0.87
N THR A 263 11.91 8.08 0.46
CA THR A 263 11.76 6.89 1.30
C THR A 263 10.60 6.03 0.83
N PHE A 264 9.48 6.62 0.39
CA PHE A 264 8.33 5.85 -0.08
C PHE A 264 8.41 5.42 -1.55
N CYS A 265 9.35 5.97 -2.33
CA CYS A 265 9.54 5.59 -3.75
C CYS A 265 10.02 4.15 -3.97
N TYR A 266 10.30 3.36 -2.94
CA TYR A 266 10.46 1.92 -3.14
C TYR A 266 9.12 1.25 -3.52
N LEU A 267 7.98 1.86 -3.20
CA LEU A 267 6.66 1.37 -3.59
C LEU A 267 6.28 1.93 -4.97
N PRO A 268 6.02 1.08 -5.98
CA PRO A 268 5.53 1.52 -7.29
C PRO A 268 4.26 2.38 -7.21
N SER A 269 3.34 2.07 -6.30
CA SER A 269 2.13 2.89 -6.09
C SER A 269 2.46 4.32 -5.64
N TYR A 270 3.47 4.50 -4.78
CA TYR A 270 3.91 5.83 -4.36
C TYR A 270 4.63 6.58 -5.46
N CYS A 271 5.48 5.90 -6.25
CA CYS A 271 6.06 6.52 -7.44
C CYS A 271 4.97 7.04 -8.38
N TRP A 272 3.91 6.26 -8.61
CA TRP A 272 2.77 6.70 -9.42
C TRP A 272 2.06 7.94 -8.84
N ILE A 273 1.75 7.94 -7.53
CA ILE A 273 1.11 9.09 -6.86
C ILE A 273 2.01 10.33 -6.95
N ILE A 274 3.29 10.20 -6.60
CA ILE A 274 4.27 11.30 -6.59
C ILE A 274 4.44 11.86 -8.01
N CYS A 275 4.64 11.00 -9.02
CA CYS A 275 4.80 11.48 -10.39
C CYS A 275 3.52 12.15 -10.91
N THR A 276 2.34 11.64 -10.56
CA THR A 276 1.05 12.26 -10.91
C THR A 276 0.91 13.65 -10.28
N VAL A 277 1.24 13.79 -9.00
CA VAL A 277 1.20 15.08 -8.30
C VAL A 277 2.21 16.06 -8.90
N LEU A 278 3.48 15.65 -9.04
CA LEU A 278 4.53 16.51 -9.57
C LEU A 278 4.31 16.92 -11.02
N SER A 279 3.78 16.02 -11.85
CA SER A 279 3.43 16.34 -13.25
C SER A 279 2.50 17.54 -13.33
N ARG A 280 1.53 17.65 -12.41
CA ARG A 280 0.58 18.77 -12.42
C ARG A 280 1.18 20.02 -11.79
N SER A 281 1.90 19.88 -10.67
CA SER A 281 2.59 21.02 -10.04
C SER A 281 3.59 21.70 -10.97
N PHE A 282 4.34 20.94 -11.78
CA PHE A 282 5.30 21.52 -12.73
C PHE A 282 4.65 22.11 -13.99
N GLN A 283 3.44 21.69 -14.35
CA GLN A 283 2.69 22.30 -15.46
C GLN A 283 2.15 23.68 -15.06
N THR A 284 1.59 23.81 -13.85
CA THR A 284 0.99 25.07 -13.38
C THR A 284 2.00 26.18 -13.06
N THR A 285 3.25 25.83 -12.75
CA THR A 285 4.33 26.83 -12.57
C THR A 285 4.64 27.65 -13.82
N SER A 286 4.13 27.25 -14.99
CA SER A 286 4.44 27.90 -16.27
C SER A 286 3.40 28.93 -16.71
N SER A 287 2.23 29.00 -16.06
CA SER A 287 1.08 29.76 -16.62
C SER A 287 0.25 30.62 -15.66
N ASP A 288 0.50 30.70 -14.34
CA ASP A 288 -0.17 31.70 -13.49
C ASP A 288 0.49 31.89 -12.11
N GLN A 289 0.32 33.07 -11.51
CA GLN A 289 0.91 33.50 -10.23
C GLN A 289 0.39 32.78 -8.96
N GLN A 290 -0.06 31.53 -9.06
CA GLN A 290 -0.29 30.69 -7.88
C GLN A 290 0.93 29.82 -7.64
N VAL A 291 1.62 30.05 -6.52
CA VAL A 291 2.72 29.22 -6.04
C VAL A 291 2.23 27.77 -5.96
N SER A 292 2.57 26.94 -6.94
CA SER A 292 2.27 25.51 -6.90
C SER A 292 3.01 24.94 -5.68
N LEU A 293 2.27 24.48 -4.68
CA LEU A 293 2.84 23.85 -3.51
C LEU A 293 3.41 22.49 -3.93
N LEU A 294 4.74 22.36 -3.88
CA LEU A 294 5.39 21.07 -4.01
C LEU A 294 5.32 20.36 -2.65
N PRO A 295 4.89 19.09 -2.60
CA PRO A 295 4.71 18.38 -1.34
C PRO A 295 6.04 18.20 -0.62
N ARG A 296 6.11 18.56 0.66
CA ARG A 296 7.27 18.30 1.52
C ARG A 296 7.02 17.15 2.49
N THR A 297 5.78 16.96 2.91
CA THR A 297 5.36 15.89 3.80
C THR A 297 4.45 14.88 3.09
N VAL A 298 4.18 13.75 3.76
CA VAL A 298 3.28 12.74 3.21
C VAL A 298 1.85 13.28 3.18
N THR A 299 1.43 14.02 4.21
CA THR A 299 0.08 14.61 4.23
C THR A 299 -0.11 15.61 3.08
N GLN A 300 0.88 16.46 2.81
CA GLN A 300 0.83 17.38 1.68
C GLN A 300 0.72 16.64 0.35
N LEU A 301 1.49 15.56 0.15
CA LEU A 301 1.41 14.75 -1.06
C LEU A 301 -0.02 14.24 -1.30
N PHE A 302 -0.63 13.64 -0.28
CA PHE A 302 -1.97 13.06 -0.42
C PHE A 302 -3.07 14.12 -0.48
N ALA A 303 -2.94 15.24 0.23
CA ALA A 303 -3.87 16.37 0.12
C ALA A 303 -3.87 16.95 -1.31
N ILE A 304 -2.69 17.15 -1.92
CA ILE A 304 -2.58 17.58 -3.32
C ILE A 304 -3.15 16.52 -4.26
N PHE A 305 -2.88 15.23 -4.02
CA PHE A 305 -3.41 14.14 -4.84
C PHE A 305 -4.94 14.12 -4.84
N VAL A 306 -5.58 14.22 -3.68
CA VAL A 306 -7.05 14.30 -3.54
C VAL A 306 -7.58 15.58 -4.20
N ALA A 307 -6.95 16.74 -3.95
CA ALA A 307 -7.35 18.02 -4.56
C ALA A 307 -7.28 17.97 -6.10
N ASN A 308 -6.28 17.29 -6.67
CA ASN A 308 -6.15 17.11 -8.11
C ASN A 308 -7.27 16.25 -8.69
N ILE A 309 -7.67 15.17 -8.01
CA ILE A 309 -8.81 14.33 -8.41
C ILE A 309 -10.09 15.17 -8.39
N LEU A 310 -10.35 15.86 -7.28
CA LEU A 310 -11.54 16.68 -7.11
C LEU A 310 -11.61 17.78 -8.18
N SER A 311 -10.51 18.48 -8.45
CA SER A 311 -10.45 19.54 -9.46
C SER A 311 -10.70 19.06 -10.89
N ASN A 312 -10.35 17.82 -11.22
CA ASN A 312 -10.49 17.28 -12.58
C ASN A 312 -11.85 16.64 -12.85
N HIS A 313 -12.49 16.10 -11.80
CA HIS A 313 -13.66 15.23 -11.95
C HIS A 313 -14.92 15.75 -11.25
N SER A 314 -14.85 16.91 -10.57
CA SER A 314 -16.00 17.57 -9.91
C SER A 314 -16.37 18.88 -10.62
N PRO A 315 -17.39 18.91 -11.49
CA PRO A 315 -17.98 20.16 -11.97
C PRO A 315 -18.82 20.86 -10.88
N GLU A 316 -19.37 20.12 -9.92
CA GLU A 316 -20.19 20.64 -8.82
C GLU A 316 -19.57 20.28 -7.44
N LYS A 317 -19.18 21.31 -6.68
CA LYS A 317 -18.44 21.16 -5.41
C LYS A 317 -19.27 20.53 -4.29
N SER A 318 -20.57 20.85 -4.22
CA SER A 318 -21.51 20.34 -3.20
C SER A 318 -21.67 18.82 -3.26
N GLY A 319 -21.85 18.26 -4.47
CA GLY A 319 -21.95 16.82 -4.70
C GLY A 319 -20.65 16.09 -4.37
N ALA A 320 -19.51 16.67 -4.74
CA ALA A 320 -18.20 16.10 -4.41
C ALA A 320 -17.90 16.13 -2.91
N GLN A 321 -18.30 17.19 -2.19
CA GLN A 321 -18.17 17.25 -0.73
C GLN A 321 -18.99 16.13 -0.06
N LYS A 322 -20.26 15.95 -0.45
CA LYS A 322 -21.10 14.87 0.11
C LYS A 322 -20.50 13.49 -0.17
N LEU A 323 -20.03 13.26 -1.39
CA LEU A 323 -19.38 11.99 -1.73
C LEU A 323 -18.10 11.78 -0.92
N LEU A 324 -17.29 12.82 -0.71
CA LEU A 324 -16.08 12.76 0.12
C LEU A 324 -16.42 12.41 1.57
N GLN A 325 -17.50 12.96 2.12
CA GLN A 325 -17.99 12.64 3.45
C GLN A 325 -18.43 11.16 3.55
N SER A 326 -19.30 10.70 2.64
CA SER A 326 -19.76 9.30 2.62
C SER A 326 -18.62 8.30 2.46
N MET A 327 -17.69 8.55 1.51
CA MET A 327 -16.50 7.71 1.32
C MET A 327 -15.56 7.76 2.53
N GLY A 328 -15.47 8.90 3.19
CA GLY A 328 -14.62 9.09 4.36
C GLY A 328 -15.09 8.29 5.58
N TRP A 329 -16.39 8.27 5.86
CA TRP A 329 -16.97 7.41 6.91
C TRP A 329 -16.85 5.92 6.56
N MET A 330 -17.04 5.55 5.29
CA MET A 330 -16.78 4.19 4.82
C MET A 330 -15.29 3.80 4.96
N ALA A 331 -14.39 4.74 4.67
CA ALA A 331 -12.96 4.54 4.82
C ALA A 331 -12.57 4.33 6.29
N GLU A 332 -13.16 5.10 7.20
CA GLU A 332 -13.01 4.91 8.65
C GLU A 332 -13.44 3.51 9.07
N HIS A 333 -14.67 3.11 8.74
CA HIS A 333 -15.16 1.77 9.03
C HIS A 333 -14.20 0.68 8.53
N GLY A 334 -13.68 0.82 7.30
CA GLY A 334 -12.74 -0.14 6.76
C GLY A 334 -11.39 -0.19 7.46
N VAL A 335 -10.80 0.94 7.84
CA VAL A 335 -9.53 0.95 8.59
C VAL A 335 -9.73 0.41 10.00
N MET A 336 -10.82 0.82 10.66
CA MET A 336 -11.10 0.45 12.04
C MET A 336 -11.53 -1.01 12.22
N ASN A 337 -12.11 -1.63 11.18
CA ASN A 337 -12.60 -3.03 11.23
C ASN A 337 -11.82 -4.00 10.31
N HIS A 338 -10.70 -3.55 9.73
CA HIS A 338 -9.90 -4.29 8.74
C HIS A 338 -10.67 -4.73 7.48
N THR A 339 -11.68 -3.97 7.08
CA THR A 339 -12.43 -4.21 5.84
C THR A 339 -11.71 -3.53 4.67
N ILE A 340 -11.29 -4.35 3.69
CA ILE A 340 -10.59 -3.91 2.47
C ILE A 340 -11.54 -3.88 1.26
N ILE A 341 -12.53 -4.77 1.25
CA ILE A 341 -13.50 -4.95 0.18
C ILE A 341 -14.88 -4.57 0.72
N PHE A 342 -15.59 -3.75 -0.04
CA PHE A 342 -16.94 -3.29 0.24
C PHE A 342 -17.88 -3.80 -0.85
N ASP A 343 -19.11 -4.17 -0.50
CA ASP A 343 -20.14 -4.57 -1.47
C ASP A 343 -21.17 -3.44 -1.71
N GLY A 344 -22.17 -3.70 -2.55
CA GLY A 344 -23.23 -2.71 -2.82
C GLY A 344 -24.03 -2.31 -1.58
N ARG A 345 -24.20 -3.21 -0.60
CA ARG A 345 -24.91 -2.92 0.65
C ARG A 345 -24.08 -2.00 1.54
N ASP A 346 -22.77 -2.18 1.55
CA ASP A 346 -21.87 -1.26 2.24
C ASP A 346 -22.00 0.15 1.66
N LEU A 347 -21.97 0.30 0.33
CA LEU A 347 -22.15 1.61 -0.32
C LEU A 347 -23.50 2.26 0.04
N GLU A 348 -24.58 1.47 0.04
CA GLU A 348 -25.91 1.94 0.45
C GLU A 348 -25.93 2.39 1.92
N SER A 349 -25.31 1.61 2.82
CA SER A 349 -25.27 1.89 4.27
C SER A 349 -24.51 3.17 4.60
N PHE A 350 -23.44 3.49 3.85
CA PHE A 350 -22.67 4.72 3.99
C PHE A 350 -23.17 5.85 3.07
N HIS A 351 -24.25 5.64 2.33
CA HIS A 351 -24.82 6.61 1.40
C HIS A 351 -23.81 7.11 0.35
N VAL A 352 -23.01 6.20 -0.20
CA VAL A 352 -22.03 6.48 -1.25
C VAL A 352 -22.74 6.42 -2.61
N ASP A 353 -22.74 7.54 -3.34
CA ASP A 353 -23.34 7.62 -4.68
C ASP A 353 -22.53 6.81 -5.71
N ASN A 354 -23.02 5.62 -6.06
CA ASN A 354 -22.40 4.73 -7.03
C ASN A 354 -22.50 5.20 -8.50
N LYS A 355 -23.30 6.24 -8.80
CA LYS A 355 -23.43 6.79 -10.15
C LYS A 355 -22.43 7.92 -10.41
N SER A 356 -21.75 8.40 -9.37
CA SER A 356 -20.80 9.50 -9.49
C SER A 356 -19.53 9.07 -10.21
N LYS A 357 -19.14 9.82 -11.25
CA LYS A 357 -17.86 9.63 -11.95
C LYS A 357 -16.63 9.84 -11.05
N LEU A 358 -16.80 10.54 -9.93
CA LEU A 358 -15.75 10.71 -8.93
C LEU A 358 -15.44 9.42 -8.18
N LEU A 359 -16.42 8.51 -8.04
CA LEU A 359 -16.25 7.28 -7.29
C LEU A 359 -15.13 6.41 -7.87
N SER A 360 -15.14 6.23 -9.20
CA SER A 360 -14.11 5.46 -9.92
C SER A 360 -12.72 6.10 -9.90
N SER A 361 -12.61 7.35 -9.44
CA SER A 361 -11.32 8.03 -9.24
C SER A 361 -10.70 7.73 -7.87
N PHE A 362 -11.44 7.13 -6.93
CA PHE A 362 -10.97 6.75 -5.59
C PHE A 362 -11.09 5.25 -5.31
N LEU A 363 -12.08 4.59 -5.94
CA LEU A 363 -12.37 3.16 -5.80
C LEU A 363 -12.11 2.42 -7.12
N MET A 364 -11.68 1.17 -6.99
CA MET A 364 -11.69 0.16 -8.05
C MET A 364 -12.93 -0.71 -7.89
N GLU A 365 -13.64 -0.90 -8.99
CA GLU A 365 -14.80 -1.79 -9.10
C GLU A 365 -14.36 -3.16 -9.67
N SER A 366 -14.84 -4.24 -9.08
CA SER A 366 -14.70 -5.59 -9.64
C SER A 366 -15.90 -5.97 -10.50
N GLU A 367 -15.66 -6.80 -11.52
CA GLU A 367 -16.67 -7.11 -12.55
C GLU A 367 -17.94 -7.78 -11.96
N GLU A 368 -17.87 -8.96 -11.32
CA GLU A 368 -19.06 -9.62 -10.71
C GLU A 368 -18.71 -10.64 -9.59
N PRO A 369 -19.42 -10.65 -8.43
CA PRO A 369 -20.33 -9.62 -7.96
C PRO A 369 -19.57 -8.31 -7.79
N VAL A 370 -20.28 -7.20 -8.04
CA VAL A 370 -19.69 -5.88 -7.95
C VAL A 370 -19.23 -5.64 -6.52
N SER A 371 -17.92 -5.44 -6.36
CA SER A 371 -17.29 -5.10 -5.09
C SER A 371 -16.32 -3.94 -5.32
N TYR A 372 -16.10 -3.16 -4.27
CA TYR A 372 -15.36 -1.92 -4.30
C TYR A 372 -14.17 -2.02 -3.35
N SER A 373 -13.04 -1.49 -3.77
CA SER A 373 -11.88 -1.29 -2.90
C SER A 373 -11.20 0.01 -3.23
N PHE A 374 -10.68 0.73 -2.24
CA PHE A 374 -9.89 1.93 -2.49
C PHE A 374 -8.66 1.63 -3.37
N LEU A 375 -8.30 2.58 -4.25
CA LEU A 375 -7.13 2.47 -5.15
C LEU A 375 -5.84 2.09 -4.41
N HIS A 376 -5.71 2.59 -3.17
CA HIS A 376 -4.59 2.28 -2.28
C HIS A 376 -5.03 2.44 -0.82
N LEU A 377 -4.47 1.64 0.09
CA LEU A 377 -4.77 1.72 1.53
C LEU A 377 -4.43 3.10 2.12
N THR A 378 -3.40 3.76 1.60
CA THR A 378 -3.10 5.14 2.01
C THR A 378 -4.14 6.16 1.51
N VAL A 379 -4.74 5.93 0.34
CA VAL A 379 -5.86 6.76 -0.15
C VAL A 379 -7.07 6.60 0.77
N GLN A 380 -7.37 5.37 1.21
CA GLN A 380 -8.38 5.13 2.24
C GLN A 380 -8.07 5.89 3.54
N ARG A 381 -6.82 5.82 4.03
CA ARG A 381 -6.41 6.50 5.27
C ARG A 381 -6.49 8.02 5.20
N ILE A 382 -6.14 8.65 4.07
CA ILE A 382 -6.31 10.11 3.93
C ILE A 382 -7.79 10.47 3.84
N LEU A 383 -8.64 9.67 3.20
CA LEU A 383 -10.09 9.93 3.14
C LEU A 383 -10.75 9.83 4.51
N LEU A 384 -10.36 8.83 5.31
CA LEU A 384 -10.70 8.76 6.74
C LEU A 384 -10.27 10.04 7.46
N CYS A 385 -9.03 10.48 7.29
CA CYS A 385 -8.57 11.72 7.92
C CYS A 385 -9.38 12.95 7.48
N LEU A 386 -9.73 13.02 6.19
CA LEU A 386 -10.46 14.14 5.62
C LEU A 386 -11.90 14.22 6.11
N VAL A 387 -12.54 13.10 6.47
CA VAL A 387 -13.92 13.14 6.95
C VAL A 387 -14.06 13.97 8.22
N HIS A 388 -13.09 13.91 9.13
CA HIS A 388 -13.11 14.72 10.35
C HIS A 388 -12.91 16.23 10.09
N TYR A 389 -12.46 16.63 8.91
CA TYR A 389 -12.43 18.04 8.49
C TYR A 389 -13.62 18.42 7.59
N ALA A 390 -14.19 17.45 6.87
CA ALA A 390 -15.28 17.65 5.93
C ALA A 390 -16.67 17.53 6.56
N ASP A 391 -16.82 16.73 7.61
CA ASP A 391 -18.03 16.53 8.42
C ASP A 391 -17.65 16.65 9.91
N TYR A 392 -17.26 17.87 10.30
CA TYR A 392 -16.66 18.08 11.61
C TYR A 392 -17.65 17.88 12.77
N SER A 393 -17.30 16.99 13.68
CA SER A 393 -17.89 16.81 15.02
C SER A 393 -16.76 16.58 16.02
N PRO A 394 -16.65 17.40 17.09
CA PRO A 394 -15.68 17.20 18.17
C PRO A 394 -15.78 15.80 18.79
N GLU A 395 -17.01 15.31 18.99
CA GLU A 395 -17.28 14.02 19.62
C GLU A 395 -16.76 12.87 18.76
N LYS A 396 -17.08 12.87 17.46
CA LYS A 396 -16.61 11.83 16.53
C LYS A 396 -15.09 11.88 16.33
N LEU A 397 -14.51 13.07 16.28
CA LEU A 397 -13.06 13.24 16.19
C LEU A 397 -12.38 12.66 17.43
N GLN A 398 -12.88 12.98 18.62
CA GLN A 398 -12.34 12.46 19.88
C GLN A 398 -12.42 10.93 19.94
N GLU A 399 -13.57 10.34 19.61
CA GLU A 399 -13.74 8.87 19.57
C GLU A 399 -12.71 8.23 18.62
N SER A 400 -12.49 8.83 17.45
CA SER A 400 -11.56 8.31 16.44
C SER A 400 -10.10 8.40 16.89
N LEU A 401 -9.73 9.47 17.59
CA LEU A 401 -8.40 9.65 18.18
C LEU A 401 -8.14 8.59 19.25
N GLU A 402 -9.07 8.41 20.19
CA GLU A 402 -8.98 7.40 21.26
C GLU A 402 -8.86 5.98 20.69
N ARG A 403 -9.68 5.65 19.69
CA ARG A 403 -9.58 4.35 18.99
C ARG A 403 -8.24 4.17 18.31
N ALA A 404 -7.75 5.18 17.59
CA ALA A 404 -6.48 5.11 16.87
C ALA A 404 -5.27 4.85 17.78
N GLU A 405 -5.27 5.39 18.99
CA GLU A 405 -4.24 5.15 20.01
C GLU A 405 -4.35 3.77 20.65
N SER A 406 -5.58 3.26 20.83
CA SER A 406 -5.83 1.98 21.50
C SER A 406 -5.30 0.75 20.74
N TYR A 407 -5.00 0.89 19.45
CA TYR A 407 -4.67 -0.25 18.60
C TYR A 407 -3.19 -0.64 18.65
N PRO A 408 -2.87 -1.85 19.15
CA PRO A 408 -1.49 -2.29 19.33
C PRO A 408 -0.79 -2.66 18.01
N ASP A 409 -1.57 -2.90 16.94
CA ASP A 409 -1.07 -3.18 15.59
C ASP A 409 -0.55 -1.94 14.86
N GLY A 410 -0.78 -0.76 15.47
CA GLY A 410 -0.36 0.53 14.98
C GLY A 410 -1.25 1.12 13.87
N ARG A 411 -2.34 0.47 13.44
CA ARG A 411 -3.13 0.89 12.26
C ARG A 411 -3.59 2.35 12.26
N GLY A 412 -3.74 2.96 13.43
CA GLY A 412 -4.07 4.37 13.62
C GLY A 412 -2.91 5.35 13.35
N GLU A 413 -1.65 4.90 13.33
CA GLU A 413 -0.48 5.79 13.30
C GLU A 413 -0.47 6.71 12.08
N MET A 414 -0.76 6.16 10.89
CA MET A 414 -0.77 6.97 9.67
C MET A 414 -1.96 7.93 9.63
N PHE A 415 -3.09 7.54 10.24
CA PHE A 415 -4.23 8.44 10.41
C PHE A 415 -3.86 9.62 11.31
N LEU A 416 -3.23 9.37 12.47
CA LEU A 416 -2.77 10.42 13.37
C LEU A 416 -1.75 11.35 12.71
N ARG A 417 -0.82 10.81 11.91
CA ARG A 417 0.12 11.62 11.09
C ARG A 417 -0.62 12.53 10.12
N PHE A 418 -1.62 12.00 9.40
CA PHE A 418 -2.42 12.78 8.47
C PHE A 418 -3.26 13.86 9.16
N LEU A 419 -3.86 13.56 10.32
CA LEU A 419 -4.60 14.56 11.10
C LEU A 419 -3.68 15.71 11.49
N CYS A 420 -2.49 15.39 12.03
CA CYS A 420 -1.50 16.40 12.38
C CYS A 420 -1.09 17.24 11.16
N GLY A 421 -0.89 16.61 9.99
CA GLY A 421 -0.55 17.33 8.77
C GLY A 421 -1.67 18.21 8.22
N LEU A 422 -2.93 17.82 8.38
CA LEU A 422 -4.08 18.65 7.99
C LEU A 422 -4.36 19.82 8.97
N SER A 423 -3.74 19.81 10.16
CA SER A 423 -3.76 20.98 11.04
C SER A 423 -2.98 22.17 10.47
N ASP A 424 -2.03 21.92 9.55
CA ASP A 424 -1.33 22.96 8.81
C ASP A 424 -2.28 23.72 7.88
N ALA A 425 -2.38 25.03 8.07
CA ALA A 425 -3.30 25.88 7.31
C ALA A 425 -3.01 25.85 5.81
N THR A 426 -1.73 25.80 5.41
CA THR A 426 -1.35 25.72 3.99
C THR A 426 -1.81 24.41 3.37
N THR A 427 -1.57 23.29 4.06
CA THR A 427 -2.01 21.96 3.61
C THR A 427 -3.53 21.87 3.52
N ARG A 428 -4.25 22.33 4.55
CA ARG A 428 -5.71 22.36 4.57
C ARG A 428 -6.31 23.24 3.47
N SER A 429 -5.63 24.35 3.14
CA SER A 429 -6.13 25.29 2.12
C SER A 429 -6.26 24.68 0.72
N LEU A 430 -5.50 23.61 0.42
CA LEU A 430 -5.56 22.86 -0.84
C LEU A 430 -6.94 22.24 -1.11
N LEU A 431 -7.72 22.02 -0.06
CA LEU A 431 -9.02 21.36 -0.11
C LEU A 431 -10.17 22.32 0.23
N THR A 432 -9.89 23.63 0.20
CA THR A 432 -10.88 24.67 0.47
C THR A 432 -12.07 24.54 -0.48
N GLY A 433 -13.28 24.49 0.08
CA GLY A 433 -14.52 24.28 -0.67
C GLY A 433 -15.03 22.84 -0.66
N TYR A 434 -14.26 21.89 -0.12
CA TYR A 434 -14.69 20.51 0.15
C TYR A 434 -14.73 20.17 1.65
N LEU A 435 -14.32 21.12 2.51
CA LEU A 435 -14.27 20.95 3.97
C LEU A 435 -15.43 21.69 4.66
N ASP A 436 -15.73 21.30 5.91
CA ASP A 436 -16.70 22.00 6.77
C ASP A 436 -16.20 23.44 7.05
N THR A 437 -17.12 24.37 7.27
CA THR A 437 -16.77 25.76 7.63
C THR A 437 -15.99 25.84 8.94
N ARG A 438 -16.12 24.83 9.81
CA ARG A 438 -15.42 24.66 11.09
C ARG A 438 -14.15 23.82 10.97
N ALA A 439 -13.64 23.53 9.78
CA ALA A 439 -12.38 22.79 9.59
C ALA A 439 -11.16 23.45 10.27
N ALA A 440 -11.19 24.77 10.50
CA ALA A 440 -10.20 25.45 11.32
C ALA A 440 -10.30 25.06 12.80
N GLN A 441 -11.51 24.87 13.34
CA GLN A 441 -11.73 24.37 14.69
C GLN A 441 -11.21 22.94 14.84
N ALA A 442 -11.45 22.06 13.86
CA ALA A 442 -10.87 20.72 13.84
C ALA A 442 -9.33 20.76 13.97
N SER A 443 -8.67 21.74 13.34
CA SER A 443 -7.21 21.93 13.47
C SER A 443 -6.79 22.28 14.89
N ILE A 444 -7.57 23.10 15.60
CA ILE A 444 -7.32 23.50 16.99
C ILE A 444 -7.49 22.29 17.91
N ASP A 445 -8.54 21.50 17.71
CA ASP A 445 -8.83 20.33 18.55
C ASP A 445 -7.76 19.24 18.34
N VAL A 446 -7.30 19.02 17.09
CA VAL A 446 -6.15 18.12 16.81
C VAL A 446 -4.85 18.62 17.45
N ILE A 447 -4.55 19.92 17.40
CA ILE A 447 -3.34 20.47 18.06
C ILE A 447 -3.44 20.34 19.59
N THR A 448 -4.64 20.53 20.15
CA THR A 448 -4.90 20.38 21.58
C THR A 448 -4.70 18.93 22.02
N TRP A 449 -5.27 18.00 21.28
CA TRP A 449 -5.02 16.57 21.46
C TRP A 449 -3.51 16.25 21.42
N LEU A 450 -2.79 16.71 20.40
CA LEU A 450 -1.36 16.45 20.25
C LEU A 450 -0.55 16.97 21.45
N ARG A 451 -0.90 18.14 22.00
CA ARG A 451 -0.25 18.67 23.22
C ARG A 451 -0.48 17.76 24.43
N ASN A 452 -1.70 17.27 24.61
CA ASN A 452 -2.04 16.35 25.70
C ASN A 452 -1.31 15.02 25.53
N PHE A 453 -1.34 14.45 24.33
CA PHE A 453 -0.64 13.23 23.95
C PHE A 453 0.86 13.31 24.29
N ILE A 454 1.53 14.40 23.89
CA ILE A 454 2.95 14.61 24.18
C ILE A 454 3.21 14.74 25.69
N THR A 455 2.32 15.41 26.42
CA THR A 455 2.45 15.59 27.87
C THR A 455 2.28 14.26 28.61
N GLU A 456 1.40 13.39 28.15
CA GLU A 456 1.16 12.06 28.72
C GLU A 456 2.33 11.12 28.45
N GLU A 457 2.88 11.11 27.23
CA GLU A 457 4.06 10.31 26.89
C GLU A 457 5.26 10.67 27.79
N GLN A 458 5.47 11.95 28.09
CA GLN A 458 6.53 12.42 28.98
C GLN A 458 6.39 11.92 30.44
N ARG A 459 5.20 11.46 30.86
CA ARG A 459 4.96 10.98 32.23
C ARG A 459 5.24 9.47 32.40
N MET A 460 5.40 8.71 31.31
CA MET A 460 5.30 7.25 31.34
C MET A 460 6.62 6.45 31.53
N GLY A 461 7.80 7.08 31.62
CA GLY A 461 9.06 6.44 32.04
C GLY A 461 9.78 5.53 31.02
N GLU A 462 11.07 5.23 31.31
CA GLU A 462 12.17 4.98 30.33
C GLU A 462 12.19 3.65 29.53
N SER A 463 11.35 2.65 29.80
CA SER A 463 11.58 1.30 29.24
C SER A 463 11.22 1.13 27.74
N GLU A 464 10.47 2.07 27.14
CA GLU A 464 10.01 2.01 25.74
C GLU A 464 10.05 3.40 25.04
N ASP A 465 10.75 4.34 25.67
CA ASP A 465 10.62 5.80 25.49
C ASP A 465 11.05 6.28 24.08
N ASN A 466 12.18 5.79 23.58
CA ASN A 466 12.83 6.38 22.40
C ASN A 466 12.03 6.18 21.08
N LYS A 467 11.30 5.06 20.91
CA LYS A 467 10.45 4.84 19.73
C LYS A 467 9.18 5.69 19.77
N ARG A 468 8.62 5.90 20.96
CA ARG A 468 7.44 6.75 21.17
C ARG A 468 7.80 8.22 20.97
N LEU A 469 8.97 8.64 21.45
CA LEU A 469 9.53 9.95 21.20
C LEU A 469 9.71 10.21 19.69
N LEU A 470 10.28 9.25 18.95
CA LEU A 470 10.41 9.36 17.50
C LEU A 470 9.05 9.48 16.80
N ARG A 471 8.03 8.73 17.25
CA ARG A 471 6.65 8.84 16.75
C ARG A 471 6.07 10.24 16.97
N THR A 472 6.30 10.84 18.15
CA THR A 472 5.92 12.23 18.43
C THR A 472 6.59 13.22 17.47
N PHE A 473 7.87 13.02 17.15
CA PHE A 473 8.57 13.87 16.19
C PHE A 473 7.95 13.81 14.79
N PHE A 474 7.42 12.66 14.37
CA PHE A 474 6.67 12.55 13.13
C PHE A 474 5.38 13.36 13.12
N TYR A 475 4.61 13.34 14.22
CA TYR A 475 3.40 14.16 14.34
C TYR A 475 3.74 15.64 14.26
N LEU A 476 4.72 16.10 15.05
CA LEU A 476 5.20 17.47 15.04
C LEU A 476 5.74 17.89 13.65
N PHE A 477 6.48 17.02 12.98
CA PHE A 477 6.99 17.25 11.63
C PHE A 477 5.87 17.47 10.60
N GLU A 478 4.80 16.68 10.67
CA GLU A 478 3.65 16.81 9.77
C GLU A 478 2.89 18.13 10.00
N THR A 479 2.78 18.64 11.24
CA THR A 479 2.10 19.93 11.51
C THR A 479 2.74 21.15 10.84
N ARG A 480 4.02 21.05 10.44
CA ARG A 480 4.84 22.17 9.94
C ARG A 480 4.91 23.40 10.86
N ASN A 481 4.41 23.29 12.09
CA ASN A 481 4.28 24.40 13.02
C ASN A 481 5.51 24.46 13.93
N LYS A 482 6.50 25.29 13.54
CA LYS A 482 7.74 25.45 14.31
C LYS A 482 7.53 25.94 15.74
N VAL A 483 6.51 26.76 15.96
CA VAL A 483 6.17 27.29 17.30
C VAL A 483 5.64 26.16 18.18
N LEU A 484 4.72 25.34 17.65
CA LEU A 484 4.22 24.16 18.36
C LEU A 484 5.36 23.20 18.71
N VAL A 485 6.28 22.93 17.77
CA VAL A 485 7.46 22.08 18.03
C VAL A 485 8.30 22.63 19.20
N GLN A 486 8.57 23.93 19.20
CA GLN A 486 9.31 24.60 20.27
C GLN A 486 8.60 24.50 21.62
N GLU A 487 7.30 24.80 21.66
CA GLU A 487 6.47 24.73 22.87
C GLU A 487 6.38 23.30 23.42
N SER A 488 6.17 22.31 22.55
CA SER A 488 6.03 20.90 22.93
C SER A 488 7.31 20.31 23.52
N LEU A 489 8.48 20.80 23.11
CA LEU A 489 9.79 20.28 23.53
C LEU A 489 10.58 21.27 24.42
N GLN A 490 9.95 22.33 24.92
CA GLN A 490 10.62 23.38 25.69
C GLN A 490 11.33 22.89 26.97
N SER A 491 10.79 21.83 27.58
CA SER A 491 11.31 21.19 28.79
C SER A 491 12.52 20.28 28.52
N HIS A 492 12.75 19.88 27.26
CA HIS A 492 13.79 18.94 26.89
C HIS A 492 15.12 19.69 26.72
N ARG A 493 16.09 19.41 27.58
CA ARG A 493 17.48 19.88 27.42
C ARG A 493 18.32 18.86 26.65
N THR A 494 17.97 17.59 26.74
CA THR A 494 18.61 16.48 26.06
C THR A 494 17.55 15.61 25.41
N LEU A 495 17.85 15.05 24.23
CA LEU A 495 17.05 14.03 23.57
C LEU A 495 17.85 12.73 23.50
N ASP A 496 17.23 11.62 23.86
CA ASP A 496 17.83 10.30 23.72
C ASP A 496 17.05 9.45 22.71
N LEU A 497 17.74 9.00 21.67
CA LEU A 497 17.23 8.05 20.69
C LEU A 497 18.11 6.80 20.61
N SER A 498 18.96 6.58 21.63
CA SER A 498 19.89 5.46 21.67
C SER A 498 19.16 4.13 21.50
N GLY A 499 19.76 3.22 20.73
CA GLY A 499 19.18 1.92 20.39
C GLY A 499 18.02 1.97 19.37
N VAL A 500 17.53 3.15 18.98
CA VAL A 500 16.54 3.27 17.90
C VAL A 500 17.27 3.30 16.56
N ARG A 501 16.96 2.35 15.68
CA ARG A 501 17.48 2.37 14.31
C ARG A 501 16.84 3.52 13.53
N LEU A 502 17.65 4.48 13.10
CA LEU A 502 17.18 5.64 12.36
C LEU A 502 17.38 5.44 10.85
N SER A 503 16.28 5.60 10.11
CA SER A 503 16.23 5.69 8.65
C SER A 503 16.61 7.10 8.16
N ALA A 504 16.74 7.26 6.83
CA ALA A 504 16.96 8.57 6.24
C ALA A 504 15.81 9.54 6.58
N LEU A 505 14.56 9.06 6.51
CA LEU A 505 13.37 9.82 6.90
C LEU A 505 13.40 10.22 8.38
N ASP A 506 13.78 9.31 9.28
CA ASP A 506 13.87 9.63 10.72
C ASP A 506 14.89 10.75 10.96
N CYS A 507 16.02 10.73 10.24
CA CYS A 507 17.03 11.78 10.31
C CYS A 507 16.51 13.13 9.79
N THR A 508 15.71 13.14 8.71
CA THR A 508 15.07 14.37 8.20
C THR A 508 14.10 14.97 9.21
N VAL A 509 13.29 14.12 9.84
CA VAL A 509 12.36 14.52 10.89
C VAL A 509 13.13 15.08 12.09
N LEU A 510 14.16 14.37 12.55
CA LEU A 510 15.01 14.82 13.66
C LEU A 510 15.72 16.14 13.33
N SER A 511 16.25 16.31 12.11
CA SER A 511 16.85 17.57 11.66
C SER A 511 15.86 18.73 11.76
N PHE A 512 14.61 18.52 11.32
CA PHE A 512 13.57 19.54 11.43
C PHE A 512 13.27 19.89 12.90
N ILE A 513 13.21 18.91 13.79
CA ILE A 513 13.02 19.14 15.24
C ILE A 513 14.19 19.96 15.81
N MET A 514 15.43 19.57 15.51
CA MET A 514 16.63 20.26 16.00
C MET A 514 16.75 21.69 15.46
N GLU A 515 16.35 21.94 14.21
CA GLU A 515 16.27 23.29 13.64
C GLU A 515 15.26 24.18 14.37
N CYS A 516 14.19 23.60 14.91
CA CYS A 516 13.20 24.35 15.69
C CYS A 516 13.68 24.60 17.12
N CYS A 517 14.33 23.63 17.74
CA CYS A 517 14.61 23.64 19.19
C CYS A 517 16.08 23.94 19.51
N SER A 518 16.47 25.21 19.33
CA SER A 518 17.85 25.68 19.63
C SER A 518 18.28 25.54 21.10
N HIS A 519 17.34 25.33 22.02
CA HIS A 519 17.61 25.14 23.45
C HIS A 519 18.04 23.72 23.83
N ILE A 520 17.95 22.75 22.91
CA ILE A 520 18.38 21.38 23.13
C ILE A 520 19.90 21.33 23.04
N GLN A 521 20.55 20.91 24.13
CA GLN A 521 22.00 20.93 24.31
C GLN A 521 22.67 19.58 24.04
N GLY A 522 21.93 18.47 24.14
CA GLY A 522 22.45 17.13 23.93
C GLY A 522 21.51 16.25 23.10
N LEU A 523 22.09 15.46 22.21
CA LEU A 523 21.39 14.48 21.38
C LEU A 523 22.16 13.15 21.42
N HIS A 524 21.57 12.13 22.04
CA HIS A 524 22.19 10.81 22.21
C HIS A 524 21.70 9.87 21.10
N LEU A 525 22.63 9.41 20.25
CA LEU A 525 22.37 8.55 19.08
C LEU A 525 23.18 7.26 19.10
N SER A 526 23.50 6.75 20.29
CA SER A 526 24.24 5.49 20.46
C SER A 526 23.48 4.34 19.79
N ASP A 527 24.18 3.48 19.04
CA ASP A 527 23.60 2.29 18.41
C ASP A 527 22.44 2.53 17.42
N CYS A 528 22.32 3.74 16.87
CA CYS A 528 21.23 4.11 15.96
C CYS A 528 21.38 3.63 14.50
N SER A 529 22.53 3.05 14.12
CA SER A 529 22.75 2.50 12.76
C SER A 529 22.48 3.48 11.59
N ILE A 530 22.79 4.77 11.77
CA ILE A 530 22.61 5.83 10.79
C ILE A 530 23.50 5.54 9.57
N ALA A 531 22.92 5.52 8.36
CA ALA A 531 23.69 5.36 7.13
C ALA A 531 24.07 6.71 6.53
N LEU A 532 25.27 6.76 5.94
CA LEU A 532 25.72 7.90 5.16
C LEU A 532 25.00 7.93 3.81
N ARG A 533 24.71 9.13 3.29
CA ARG A 533 24.17 9.31 1.93
C ARG A 533 25.25 8.96 0.90
N ASP A 534 24.89 8.10 -0.06
CA ASP A 534 25.68 7.79 -1.27
C ASP A 534 25.37 8.72 -2.45
#